data_AF-A0A1Y3N703-F1
#
_entry.id   AF-A0A1Y3N703-F1
#
_cell.length_a   1.000
_cell.length_b   1.000
_cell.length_c   1.000
_cell.angle_alpha   90.00
_cell.angle_beta   90.00
_cell.angle_gamma   90.00
#
_symmetry.space_group_name_H-M   'P 1'
#
loop_
_entity.id
_entity.type
_entity.pdbx_description
1 polymer ?
#
loop_
_entity_poly.entity_id
_entity_poly.type
_entity_poly.pdbx_seq_one_letter_code
_entity_poly.pdbx_strand_id
1 'polypeptide(L)'
;RKFLCKLKVNQILNLAMAKKRYIFVFNDALFLCKGIRQNHVAKYQIKNIFETKKLRFAMKGDDTILEEQYLSQNPIVKKAISQFAVNPIKSLRFLFQQKLLHCSSVSIAFFLHCMPGISKRQLGFFIGMPEHSDILESFIDAIPCQNVRLDQSLRLFLKTIRLPSDNDIINRIFCCFAKIWHSRNEHVVSFDYIMTLKLVFTLISLNAELHPPMPDNSDPTNPTSANTSTSSERYYIPLQLLEDMYESIRKEKIEVAPDNVSLIKKTEAMSSQPLEFPSKLYQNETSGIITLTLPHPNPYIQINIHAQELKVTPDILTFENSNQAQFTVTASKTVGRKLLIFTK
;
A
#
# COMPACT_ATOMS: atom_id res chain seq x y z
N ARG A 1 -24.91 -12.62 -32.91
CA ARG A 1 -24.52 -13.19 -31.61
C ARG A 1 -24.12 -14.66 -31.81
N LYS A 2 -22.81 -14.95 -31.86
CA LYS A 2 -22.25 -16.28 -32.15
C LYS A 2 -21.94 -16.99 -30.84
N PHE A 3 -22.45 -18.21 -30.65
CA PHE A 3 -22.12 -19.04 -29.49
C PHE A 3 -20.67 -19.53 -29.61
N LEU A 4 -19.90 -19.40 -28.53
CA LEU A 4 -18.49 -19.78 -28.48
C LEU A 4 -18.29 -21.04 -27.66
N CYS A 5 -18.72 -21.04 -26.40
CA CYS A 5 -18.54 -22.19 -25.53
C CYS A 5 -19.50 -22.19 -24.34
N LYS A 6 -19.61 -23.37 -23.71
CA LYS A 6 -20.34 -23.59 -22.46
C LYS A 6 -19.38 -24.09 -21.41
N LEU A 7 -19.37 -23.44 -20.25
CA LEU A 7 -18.50 -23.76 -19.13
C LEU A 7 -19.34 -24.06 -17.90
N LYS A 8 -18.90 -25.02 -17.09
CA LYS A 8 -19.48 -25.28 -15.77
C LYS A 8 -18.67 -24.50 -14.74
N VAL A 9 -19.35 -23.69 -13.95
CA VAL A 9 -18.71 -22.85 -12.93
C VAL A 9 -19.42 -22.97 -11.60
N ASN A 10 -18.68 -22.67 -10.54
CA ASN A 10 -19.25 -22.46 -9.23
C ASN A 10 -19.43 -20.97 -9.03
N GLN A 11 -20.69 -20.50 -9.05
CA GLN A 11 -21.00 -19.13 -8.67
C GLN A 11 -20.91 -19.05 -7.15
N ILE A 12 -19.86 -18.40 -6.65
CA ILE A 12 -19.72 -18.06 -5.25
C ILE A 12 -20.76 -16.98 -4.95
N LEU A 13 -21.72 -17.29 -4.08
CA LEU A 13 -22.70 -16.30 -3.60
C LEU A 13 -22.25 -15.69 -2.28
N ASN A 14 -21.54 -16.49 -1.48
CA ASN A 14 -20.85 -16.13 -0.25
C ASN A 14 -19.82 -17.24 0.06
N LEU A 15 -19.01 -17.05 1.12
CA LEU A 15 -17.95 -17.98 1.51
C LEU A 15 -18.44 -19.40 1.86
N ALA A 16 -19.69 -19.56 2.30
CA ALA A 16 -20.25 -20.85 2.67
C ALA A 16 -21.05 -21.54 1.55
N MET A 17 -21.40 -20.81 0.49
CA MET A 17 -22.35 -21.28 -0.52
C MET A 17 -21.90 -20.92 -1.94
N ALA A 18 -21.46 -21.95 -2.65
CA ALA A 18 -21.29 -21.91 -4.09
C ALA A 18 -22.43 -22.68 -4.78
N LYS A 19 -23.07 -22.07 -5.78
CA LYS A 19 -24.07 -22.75 -6.62
C LYS A 19 -23.44 -23.17 -7.94
N LYS A 20 -23.67 -24.43 -8.33
CA LYS A 20 -23.29 -24.91 -9.67
C LYS A 20 -24.11 -24.16 -10.71
N ARG A 21 -23.42 -23.48 -11.63
CA ARG A 21 -23.98 -22.73 -12.74
C ARG A 21 -23.33 -23.16 -14.04
N TYR A 22 -23.93 -22.70 -15.13
CA TYR A 22 -23.41 -22.83 -16.47
C TYR A 22 -23.21 -21.43 -17.05
N ILE A 23 -22.03 -21.15 -17.56
CA ILE A 23 -21.76 -19.97 -18.36
C ILE A 23 -21.92 -20.36 -19.83
N PHE A 24 -22.70 -19.59 -20.57
CA PHE A 24 -22.76 -19.65 -22.03
C PHE A 24 -22.11 -18.38 -22.57
N VAL A 25 -20.98 -18.54 -23.26
CA VAL A 25 -20.21 -17.45 -23.82
C VAL A 25 -20.61 -17.25 -25.27
N PHE A 26 -20.98 -16.02 -25.61
CA PHE A 26 -21.15 -15.55 -26.97
C PHE A 26 -20.13 -14.45 -27.25
N ASN A 27 -19.96 -14.08 -28.52
CA ASN A 27 -19.01 -13.04 -28.92
C ASN A 27 -19.31 -11.66 -28.28
N ASP A 28 -20.57 -11.33 -28.03
CA ASP A 28 -21.02 -10.03 -27.51
C ASP A 28 -21.58 -10.09 -26.08
N ALA A 29 -21.83 -11.29 -25.54
CA ALA A 29 -22.46 -11.45 -24.24
C ALA A 29 -22.10 -12.79 -23.55
N LEU A 30 -22.19 -12.81 -22.23
CA LEU A 30 -22.00 -13.97 -21.37
C LEU A 30 -23.26 -14.18 -20.53
N PHE A 31 -23.83 -15.39 -20.58
CA PHE A 31 -25.05 -15.74 -19.85
C PHE A 31 -24.72 -16.68 -18.70
N LEU A 32 -25.12 -16.34 -17.49
CA LEU A 32 -25.01 -17.21 -16.33
C LEU A 32 -26.35 -17.91 -16.07
N CYS A 33 -26.36 -19.23 -16.12
CA CYS A 33 -27.56 -20.05 -16.13
C CYS A 33 -27.60 -21.07 -14.98
N LYS A 34 -28.80 -21.36 -14.46
CA LYS A 34 -29.10 -22.52 -13.60
C LYS A 34 -29.49 -23.70 -14.48
N GLY A 35 -28.88 -24.87 -14.28
CA GLY A 35 -29.40 -26.11 -14.89
C GLY A 35 -30.67 -26.58 -14.18
N ILE A 36 -31.68 -26.98 -14.95
CA ILE A 36 -32.94 -27.58 -14.48
C ILE A 36 -33.12 -28.90 -15.24
N ARG A 37 -33.39 -29.99 -14.52
CA ARG A 37 -33.79 -31.27 -15.13
C ARG A 37 -35.31 -31.32 -15.17
N GLN A 38 -35.88 -31.41 -16.36
CA GLN A 38 -37.32 -31.55 -16.56
C GLN A 38 -37.54 -32.56 -17.71
N ASN A 39 -38.25 -33.66 -17.44
CA ASN A 39 -38.58 -34.70 -18.43
C ASN A 39 -37.38 -35.20 -19.25
N HIS A 40 -36.27 -35.57 -18.59
CA HIS A 40 -35.03 -36.04 -19.21
C HIS A 40 -34.33 -35.06 -20.17
N VAL A 41 -34.83 -33.84 -20.34
CA VAL A 41 -34.20 -32.78 -21.13
C VAL A 41 -33.50 -31.78 -20.22
N ALA A 42 -32.26 -31.44 -20.55
CA ALA A 42 -31.49 -30.42 -19.81
C ALA A 42 -31.95 -29.02 -20.21
N LYS A 43 -32.67 -28.33 -19.32
CA LYS A 43 -33.06 -26.92 -19.49
C LYS A 43 -32.12 -26.00 -18.70
N TYR A 44 -31.95 -24.77 -19.19
CA TYR A 44 -31.10 -23.76 -18.57
C TYR A 44 -31.88 -22.47 -18.33
N GLN A 45 -32.04 -22.06 -17.08
CA GLN A 45 -32.68 -20.80 -16.71
C GLN A 45 -31.62 -19.72 -16.57
N ILE A 46 -31.72 -18.67 -17.39
CA ILE A 46 -30.84 -17.49 -17.31
C ILE A 46 -31.07 -16.80 -15.95
N LYS A 47 -29.97 -16.49 -15.25
CA LYS A 47 -29.98 -15.68 -14.03
C LYS A 47 -29.43 -14.29 -14.29
N ASN A 48 -28.34 -14.20 -15.03
CA ASN A 48 -27.69 -12.93 -15.38
C ASN A 48 -27.19 -12.95 -16.82
N ILE A 49 -27.11 -11.75 -17.41
CA ILE A 49 -26.53 -11.51 -18.74
C ILE A 49 -25.48 -10.42 -18.55
N PHE A 50 -24.29 -10.63 -19.10
CA PHE A 50 -23.18 -9.70 -19.04
C PHE A 50 -22.71 -9.36 -20.45
N GLU A 51 -22.60 -8.08 -20.80
CA GLU A 51 -22.06 -7.68 -22.10
C GLU A 51 -20.53 -7.84 -22.09
N THR A 52 -19.95 -8.45 -23.13
CA THR A 52 -18.50 -8.69 -23.16
C THR A 52 -17.68 -7.40 -23.14
N LYS A 53 -18.19 -6.32 -23.72
CA LYS A 53 -17.59 -4.96 -23.63
C LYS A 53 -17.52 -4.37 -22.21
N LYS A 54 -18.32 -4.89 -21.27
CA LYS A 54 -18.33 -4.48 -19.85
C LYS A 54 -17.57 -5.46 -18.97
N LEU A 55 -17.18 -6.62 -19.50
CA LEU A 55 -16.42 -7.62 -18.76
C LEU A 55 -14.93 -7.26 -18.79
N ARG A 56 -14.26 -7.45 -17.66
CA ARG A 56 -12.81 -7.34 -17.53
C ARG A 56 -12.27 -8.68 -17.06
N PHE A 57 -11.17 -9.13 -17.63
CA PHE A 57 -10.51 -10.37 -17.26
C PHE A 57 -9.38 -10.07 -16.27
N ALA A 58 -9.23 -10.93 -15.26
CA ALA A 58 -8.14 -10.91 -14.29
C ALA A 58 -7.41 -12.25 -14.35
N MET A 59 -6.08 -12.24 -14.37
CA MET A 59 -5.28 -13.45 -14.16
C MET A 59 -5.04 -13.68 -12.66
N LYS A 60 -4.67 -14.90 -12.29
CA LYS A 60 -4.37 -15.27 -10.90
C LYS A 60 -3.17 -14.45 -10.40
N GLY A 61 -3.41 -13.47 -9.53
CA GLY A 61 -2.44 -12.45 -9.08
C GLY A 61 -2.85 -11.00 -9.38
N ASP A 62 -3.69 -10.77 -10.41
CA ASP A 62 -4.28 -9.45 -10.71
C ASP A 62 -5.45 -9.12 -9.78
N ASP A 63 -6.00 -10.12 -9.10
CA ASP A 63 -7.17 -10.00 -8.21
C ASP A 63 -6.92 -8.94 -7.11
N THR A 64 -5.71 -8.89 -6.57
CA THR A 64 -5.28 -7.95 -5.53
C THR A 64 -5.32 -6.50 -6.00
N ILE A 65 -4.80 -6.23 -7.21
CA ILE A 65 -4.74 -4.88 -7.80
C ILE A 65 -6.15 -4.41 -8.19
N LEU A 66 -6.98 -5.32 -8.71
CA LEU A 66 -8.35 -5.01 -9.09
C LEU A 66 -9.25 -4.78 -7.86
N GLU A 67 -9.04 -5.54 -6.79
CA GLU A 67 -9.74 -5.35 -5.52
C GLU A 67 -9.33 -4.03 -4.86
N GLU A 68 -8.04 -3.68 -4.86
CA GLU A 68 -7.55 -2.38 -4.40
C GLU A 68 -8.15 -1.21 -5.21
N GLN A 69 -8.18 -1.31 -6.54
CA GLN A 69 -8.78 -0.30 -7.41
C GLN A 69 -10.30 -0.17 -7.19
N TYR A 70 -10.99 -1.28 -6.99
CA TYR A 70 -12.43 -1.27 -6.71
C TYR A 70 -12.73 -0.62 -5.35
N LEU A 71 -11.99 -1.01 -4.31
CA LEU A 71 -12.18 -0.49 -2.95
C LEU A 71 -11.82 1.00 -2.86
N SER A 72 -10.70 1.42 -3.46
CA SER A 72 -10.26 2.82 -3.42
C SER A 72 -11.23 3.80 -4.10
N GLN A 73 -11.96 3.36 -5.12
CA GLN A 73 -12.97 4.18 -5.82
C GLN A 73 -14.35 4.14 -5.16
N ASN A 74 -14.59 3.23 -4.22
CA ASN A 74 -15.90 3.07 -3.60
C ASN A 74 -16.15 4.19 -2.55
N PRO A 75 -17.22 5.00 -2.69
CA PRO A 75 -17.49 6.12 -1.77
C PRO A 75 -17.77 5.64 -0.33
N ILE A 76 -18.31 4.43 -0.16
CA ILE A 76 -18.55 3.82 1.15
C ILE A 76 -17.21 3.52 1.82
N VAL A 77 -16.23 3.05 1.06
CA VAL A 77 -14.87 2.78 1.55
C VAL A 77 -14.17 4.07 1.93
N LYS A 78 -14.25 5.12 1.11
CA LYS A 78 -13.69 6.45 1.44
C LYS A 78 -14.25 6.99 2.77
N LYS A 79 -15.56 6.85 2.99
CA LYS A 79 -16.21 7.20 4.26
C LYS A 79 -15.74 6.32 5.43
N ALA A 80 -15.54 5.02 5.20
CA ALA A 80 -15.02 4.13 6.23
C ALA A 80 -13.57 4.48 6.60
N ILE A 81 -12.73 4.85 5.63
CA ILE A 81 -11.35 5.28 5.86
C ILE A 81 -11.30 6.52 6.76
N SER A 82 -12.15 7.53 6.51
CA SER A 82 -12.20 8.71 7.39
C SER A 82 -12.69 8.36 8.80
N GLN A 83 -13.66 7.45 8.91
CA GLN A 83 -14.13 6.95 10.21
C GLN A 83 -13.09 6.10 10.93
N PHE A 84 -12.21 5.40 10.21
CA PHE A 84 -11.18 4.56 10.79
C PHE A 84 -10.24 5.39 11.68
N ALA A 85 -9.92 6.62 11.26
CA ALA A 85 -9.08 7.53 12.04
C ALA A 85 -9.65 7.90 13.42
N VAL A 86 -10.97 7.80 13.60
CA VAL A 86 -11.67 8.12 14.86
C VAL A 86 -12.03 6.86 15.64
N ASN A 87 -12.58 5.86 14.96
CA ASN A 87 -13.00 4.61 15.58
C ASN A 87 -12.81 3.44 14.59
N PRO A 88 -11.64 2.77 14.64
CA PRO A 88 -11.31 1.64 13.76
C PRO A 88 -12.33 0.52 13.78
N ILE A 89 -12.77 0.13 14.99
CA ILE A 89 -13.68 -1.00 15.19
C ILE A 89 -15.03 -0.72 14.54
N LYS A 90 -15.58 0.49 14.73
CA LYS A 90 -16.85 0.90 14.12
C LYS A 90 -16.73 0.98 12.60
N SER A 91 -15.60 1.50 12.09
CA SER A 91 -15.33 1.57 10.66
C SER A 91 -15.26 0.18 10.00
N LEU A 92 -14.49 -0.75 10.57
CA LEU A 92 -14.38 -2.12 10.07
C LEU A 92 -15.74 -2.85 10.12
N ARG A 93 -16.48 -2.71 11.23
CA ARG A 93 -17.84 -3.24 11.35
C ARG A 93 -18.77 -2.72 10.25
N PHE A 94 -18.68 -1.43 9.93
CA PHE A 94 -19.45 -0.83 8.85
C PHE A 94 -19.10 -1.46 7.50
N LEU A 95 -17.81 -1.67 7.20
CA LEU A 95 -17.39 -2.35 5.96
C LEU A 95 -17.87 -3.80 5.88
N PHE A 96 -17.87 -4.53 6.99
CA PHE A 96 -18.40 -5.90 7.06
C PHE A 96 -19.90 -5.94 6.77
N GLN A 97 -20.67 -5.01 7.34
CA GLN A 97 -22.12 -4.90 7.11
C GLN A 97 -22.45 -4.57 5.65
N GLN A 98 -21.64 -3.72 5.02
CA GLN A 98 -21.76 -3.37 3.60
C GLN A 98 -21.25 -4.48 2.66
N LYS A 99 -20.69 -5.57 3.21
CA LYS A 99 -20.10 -6.70 2.47
C LYS A 99 -18.96 -6.26 1.53
N LEU A 100 -18.24 -5.21 1.92
CA LEU A 100 -17.08 -4.68 1.19
C LEU A 100 -15.76 -5.18 1.76
N LEU A 101 -15.78 -5.79 2.94
CA LEU A 101 -14.62 -6.37 3.60
C LEU A 101 -15.02 -7.66 4.32
N HIS A 102 -14.11 -8.64 4.38
CA HIS A 102 -14.32 -9.86 5.14
C HIS A 102 -13.79 -9.69 6.58
N CYS A 103 -14.53 -10.23 7.55
CA CYS A 103 -14.11 -10.24 8.96
C CYS A 103 -13.07 -11.34 9.21
N SER A 104 -11.89 -11.20 8.60
CA SER A 104 -10.73 -12.10 8.76
C SER A 104 -9.46 -11.27 8.86
N SER A 105 -8.46 -11.73 9.62
CA SER A 105 -7.20 -11.04 9.83
C SER A 105 -6.48 -10.69 8.53
N VAL A 106 -6.43 -11.63 7.58
CA VAL A 106 -5.82 -11.45 6.25
C VAL A 106 -6.52 -10.36 5.45
N SER A 107 -7.86 -10.37 5.40
CA SER A 107 -8.63 -9.36 4.65
C SER A 107 -8.49 -7.97 5.29
N ILE A 108 -8.48 -7.89 6.62
CA ILE A 108 -8.26 -6.63 7.33
C ILE A 108 -6.84 -6.11 7.08
N ALA A 109 -5.82 -6.96 7.21
CA ALA A 109 -4.43 -6.61 6.94
C ALA A 109 -4.23 -6.10 5.51
N PHE A 110 -4.84 -6.79 4.53
CA PHE A 110 -4.85 -6.36 3.13
C PHE A 110 -5.45 -4.95 2.97
N PHE A 111 -6.62 -4.72 3.57
CA PHE A 111 -7.27 -3.40 3.57
C PHE A 111 -6.39 -2.32 4.21
N LEU A 112 -5.70 -2.61 5.32
CA LEU A 112 -4.82 -1.66 6.00
C LEU A 112 -3.57 -1.30 5.17
N HIS A 113 -3.10 -2.21 4.32
CA HIS A 113 -1.99 -1.97 3.38
C HIS A 113 -2.42 -1.16 2.17
N CYS A 114 -3.50 -1.58 1.51
CA CYS A 114 -3.88 -1.09 0.18
C CYS A 114 -4.70 0.20 0.19
N MET A 115 -5.30 0.61 1.32
CA MET A 115 -6.21 1.74 1.30
C MET A 115 -5.52 3.10 1.37
N PRO A 116 -5.58 3.94 0.31
CA PRO A 116 -5.00 5.27 0.33
C PRO A 116 -5.75 6.15 1.34
N GLY A 117 -5.00 6.96 2.10
CA GLY A 117 -5.57 7.89 3.08
C GLY A 117 -5.92 7.28 4.43
N ILE A 118 -5.66 5.98 4.66
CA ILE A 118 -5.79 5.41 6.00
C ILE A 118 -4.81 6.10 6.96
N SER A 119 -5.31 6.44 8.15
CA SER A 119 -4.49 7.09 9.19
C SER A 119 -3.43 6.12 9.70
N LYS A 120 -2.17 6.32 9.29
CA LYS A 120 -1.03 5.48 9.69
C LYS A 120 -0.77 5.52 11.20
N ARG A 121 -1.06 6.66 11.84
CA ARG A 121 -1.05 6.80 13.30
C ARG A 121 -2.07 5.89 13.97
N GLN A 122 -3.33 5.93 13.51
CA GLN A 122 -4.38 5.11 14.07
C GLN A 122 -4.18 3.63 13.74
N LEU A 123 -3.65 3.32 12.55
CA LEU A 123 -3.27 1.97 12.13
C LEU A 123 -2.26 1.39 13.11
N GLY A 124 -1.17 2.11 13.42
CA GLY A 124 -0.14 1.60 14.31
C GLY A 124 -0.63 1.33 15.73
N PHE A 125 -1.47 2.22 16.27
CA PHE A 125 -2.12 1.97 17.56
C PHE A 125 -3.07 0.76 17.48
N PHE A 126 -3.91 0.71 16.45
CA PHE A 126 -4.90 -0.36 16.27
C PHE A 126 -4.26 -1.75 16.19
N ILE A 127 -3.31 -1.97 15.27
CA ILE A 127 -2.69 -3.29 15.12
C ILE A 127 -1.78 -3.65 16.29
N GLY A 128 -1.30 -2.64 17.02
CA GLY A 128 -0.46 -2.83 18.20
C GLY A 128 -1.20 -3.31 19.45
N MET A 129 -2.54 -3.30 19.45
CA MET A 129 -3.35 -3.77 20.58
C MET A 129 -3.25 -5.30 20.76
N PRO A 130 -3.23 -5.83 22.00
CA PRO A 130 -3.24 -7.27 22.26
C PRO A 130 -4.42 -8.02 21.60
N GLU A 131 -5.58 -7.38 21.51
CA GLU A 131 -6.80 -7.95 20.93
C GLU A 131 -6.71 -8.16 19.41
N HIS A 132 -5.76 -7.52 18.74
CA HIS A 132 -5.61 -7.54 17.28
C HIS A 132 -4.35 -8.30 16.84
N SER A 133 -3.96 -9.31 17.63
CA SER A 133 -2.72 -10.05 17.44
C SER A 133 -2.61 -10.76 16.10
N ASP A 134 -3.69 -11.41 15.69
CA ASP A 134 -3.85 -12.09 14.41
C ASP A 134 -3.78 -11.12 13.21
N ILE A 135 -4.35 -9.92 13.37
CA ILE A 135 -4.29 -8.85 12.37
C ILE A 135 -2.86 -8.33 12.24
N LEU A 136 -2.15 -8.11 13.34
CA LEU A 136 -0.73 -7.69 13.31
C LEU A 136 0.14 -8.71 12.61
N GLU A 137 -0.02 -9.99 12.95
CA GLU A 137 0.73 -11.07 12.30
C GLU A 137 0.46 -11.09 10.79
N SER A 138 -0.80 -11.03 10.39
CA SER A 138 -1.19 -11.00 8.96
C SER A 138 -0.69 -9.74 8.25
N PHE A 139 -0.64 -8.60 8.95
CA PHE A 139 -0.14 -7.34 8.41
C PHE A 139 1.36 -7.40 8.15
N ILE A 140 2.14 -7.94 9.07
CA ILE A 140 3.59 -8.06 8.90
C ILE A 140 3.92 -9.16 7.87
N ASP A 141 3.17 -10.26 7.85
CA ASP A 141 3.39 -11.37 6.91
C ASP A 141 3.15 -10.97 5.44
N ALA A 142 2.33 -9.96 5.20
CA ALA A 142 2.12 -9.39 3.87
C ALA A 142 3.32 -8.59 3.33
N ILE A 143 4.33 -8.30 4.16
CA ILE A 143 5.50 -7.52 3.78
C ILE A 143 6.54 -8.46 3.15
N PRO A 144 7.04 -8.17 1.93
CA PRO A 144 8.00 -9.03 1.26
C PRO A 144 9.37 -8.97 1.98
N CYS A 145 9.61 -9.92 2.88
CA CYS A 145 10.83 -9.98 3.70
C CYS A 145 11.63 -11.29 3.55
N GLN A 146 11.14 -12.25 2.77
CA GLN A 146 11.83 -13.52 2.56
C GLN A 146 13.08 -13.33 1.70
N ASN A 147 14.21 -13.82 2.18
CA ASN A 147 15.55 -13.64 1.61
C ASN A 147 15.94 -12.15 1.48
N VAL A 148 15.34 -11.27 2.29
CA VAL A 148 15.66 -9.84 2.35
C VAL A 148 16.35 -9.55 3.66
N ARG A 149 17.44 -8.78 3.63
CA ARG A 149 18.23 -8.46 4.83
C ARG A 149 17.40 -7.70 5.87
N LEU A 150 17.75 -7.85 7.15
CA LEU A 150 16.97 -7.33 8.27
C LEU A 150 16.77 -5.82 8.21
N ASP A 151 17.82 -5.04 7.94
CA ASP A 151 17.78 -3.58 7.79
C ASP A 151 16.84 -3.13 6.66
N GLN A 152 16.88 -3.82 5.52
CA GLN A 152 16.03 -3.53 4.36
C GLN A 152 14.57 -3.87 4.66
N SER A 153 14.32 -5.01 5.28
CA SER A 153 12.99 -5.45 5.69
C SER A 153 12.39 -4.51 6.74
N LEU A 154 13.20 -4.06 7.69
CA LEU A 154 12.82 -3.09 8.71
C LEU A 154 12.44 -1.75 8.09
N ARG A 155 13.21 -1.29 7.08
CA ARG A 155 12.91 -0.08 6.32
C ARG A 155 11.59 -0.20 5.54
N LEU A 156 11.36 -1.32 4.86
CA LEU A 156 10.09 -1.60 4.18
C LEU A 156 8.93 -1.57 5.17
N PHE A 157 9.08 -2.26 6.30
CA PHE A 157 8.06 -2.32 7.32
C PHE A 157 7.72 -0.94 7.89
N LEU A 158 8.71 -0.16 8.31
CA LEU A 158 8.48 1.15 8.92
C LEU A 158 7.94 2.19 7.94
N LYS A 159 8.11 2.01 6.63
CA LYS A 159 7.41 2.80 5.60
C LYS A 159 5.90 2.52 5.52
N THR A 160 5.42 1.41 6.08
CA THR A 160 3.98 1.04 6.04
C THR A 160 3.17 1.55 7.24
N ILE A 161 3.83 1.89 8.35
CA ILE A 161 3.22 2.16 9.66
C ILE A 161 3.87 3.35 10.35
N ARG A 162 3.11 4.06 11.18
CA ARG A 162 3.67 4.97 12.18
C ARG A 162 3.66 4.29 13.54
N LEU A 163 4.83 4.22 14.17
CA LEU A 163 4.95 3.66 15.51
C LEU A 163 4.20 4.55 16.53
N PRO A 164 3.39 3.95 17.43
CA PRO A 164 2.81 4.65 18.58
C PRO A 164 3.90 5.20 19.51
N SER A 165 3.51 6.09 20.43
CA SER A 165 4.43 6.61 21.47
C SER A 165 4.54 5.68 22.69
N ASP A 166 3.66 4.68 22.79
CA ASP A 166 3.63 3.73 23.88
C ASP A 166 4.68 2.63 23.66
N ASN A 167 5.63 2.52 24.59
CA ASN A 167 6.74 1.58 24.51
C ASN A 167 6.28 0.12 24.51
N ASP A 168 5.21 -0.23 25.23
CA ASP A 168 4.71 -1.61 25.27
C ASP A 168 4.13 -2.00 23.92
N ILE A 169 3.43 -1.07 23.27
CA ILE A 169 2.91 -1.27 21.92
C ILE A 169 4.06 -1.38 20.91
N ILE A 170 5.07 -0.51 20.97
CA ILE A 170 6.25 -0.58 20.11
C ILE A 170 6.95 -1.94 20.27
N ASN A 171 7.22 -2.34 21.51
CA ASN A 171 7.85 -3.63 21.84
C ASN A 171 7.07 -4.79 21.26
N ARG A 172 5.74 -4.75 21.39
CA ARG A 172 4.86 -5.76 20.84
C ARG A 172 4.95 -5.85 19.32
N ILE A 173 4.94 -4.72 18.64
CA ILE A 173 5.05 -4.63 17.19
C ILE A 173 6.40 -5.20 16.72
N PHE A 174 7.51 -4.76 17.32
CA PHE A 174 8.84 -5.24 16.94
C PHE A 174 9.08 -6.71 17.29
N CYS A 175 8.53 -7.20 18.41
CA CYS A 175 8.58 -8.63 18.73
C CYS A 175 7.87 -9.47 17.66
N CYS A 176 6.71 -9.04 17.19
CA CYS A 176 6.00 -9.71 16.09
C CYS A 176 6.79 -9.63 14.78
N PHE A 177 7.34 -8.46 14.44
CA PHE A 177 8.19 -8.27 13.27
C PHE A 177 9.41 -9.20 13.28
N ALA A 178 10.15 -9.25 14.38
CA ALA A 178 11.33 -10.10 14.52
C ALA A 178 10.99 -11.58 14.38
N LYS A 179 9.87 -12.03 14.96
CA LYS A 179 9.39 -13.41 14.84
C LYS A 179 9.08 -13.79 13.39
N ILE A 180 8.34 -12.95 12.67
CA ILE A 180 7.96 -13.21 11.27
C ILE A 180 9.18 -13.10 10.35
N TRP A 181 10.03 -12.08 10.52
CA TRP A 181 11.25 -11.96 9.71
C TRP A 181 12.15 -13.18 9.89
N HIS A 182 12.36 -13.62 11.13
CA HIS A 182 13.17 -14.81 11.42
C HIS A 182 12.55 -16.06 10.78
N SER A 183 11.25 -16.32 10.95
CA SER A 183 10.63 -17.53 10.37
C SER A 183 10.70 -17.58 8.83
N ARG A 184 10.79 -16.42 8.17
CA ARG A 184 10.97 -16.33 6.71
C ARG A 184 12.43 -16.44 6.26
N ASN A 185 13.39 -16.38 7.18
CA ASN A 185 14.82 -16.30 6.90
C ASN A 185 15.67 -17.28 7.75
N GLU A 186 15.06 -18.18 8.50
CA GLU A 186 15.75 -19.12 9.42
C GLU A 186 16.74 -20.04 8.70
N HIS A 187 16.57 -20.26 7.40
CA HIS A 187 17.49 -21.01 6.55
C HIS A 187 18.71 -20.21 6.10
N VAL A 188 18.70 -18.88 6.27
CA VAL A 188 19.77 -17.95 5.85
C VAL A 188 20.58 -17.45 7.03
N VAL A 189 20.00 -17.36 8.23
CA VAL A 189 20.65 -16.83 9.43
C VAL A 189 20.93 -17.89 10.49
N SER A 190 22.03 -17.72 11.22
CA SER A 190 22.46 -18.61 12.32
C SER A 190 21.98 -18.19 13.70
N PHE A 191 21.12 -17.17 13.78
CA PHE A 191 20.66 -16.58 15.04
C PHE A 191 19.13 -16.59 15.11
N ASP A 192 18.59 -16.70 16.33
CA ASP A 192 17.16 -16.87 16.55
C ASP A 192 16.35 -15.55 16.50
N TYR A 193 15.04 -15.64 16.69
CA TYR A 193 14.16 -14.47 16.70
C TYR A 193 14.45 -13.51 17.87
N ILE A 194 15.01 -13.99 18.99
CA ILE A 194 15.36 -13.15 20.15
C ILE A 194 16.55 -12.26 19.78
N MET A 195 17.56 -12.84 19.13
CA MET A 195 18.69 -12.08 18.61
C MET A 195 18.26 -11.14 17.47
N THR A 196 17.34 -11.59 16.60
CA THR A 196 16.72 -10.73 15.58
C THR A 196 16.08 -9.50 16.21
N LEU A 197 15.32 -9.67 17.31
CA LEU A 197 14.69 -8.57 18.02
C LEU A 197 15.73 -7.59 18.62
N LYS A 198 16.81 -8.12 19.22
CA LYS A 198 17.92 -7.29 19.71
C LYS A 198 18.53 -6.46 18.57
N LEU A 199 18.81 -7.10 17.43
CA LEU A 199 19.33 -6.41 16.25
C LEU A 199 18.37 -5.32 15.76
N VAL A 200 17.05 -5.55 15.73
CA VAL A 200 16.07 -4.51 15.37
C VAL A 200 16.22 -3.28 16.27
N PHE A 201 16.27 -3.45 17.59
CA PHE A 201 16.48 -2.32 18.50
C PHE A 201 17.83 -1.65 18.29
N THR A 202 18.90 -2.41 18.10
CA THR A 202 20.24 -1.88 17.79
C THR A 202 20.23 -1.03 16.51
N LEU A 203 19.57 -1.49 15.44
CA LEU A 203 19.46 -0.74 14.18
C LEU A 203 18.65 0.56 14.35
N ILE A 204 17.59 0.55 15.17
CA ILE A 204 16.83 1.76 15.48
C ILE A 204 17.67 2.76 16.28
N SER A 205 18.39 2.31 17.30
CA SER A 205 19.30 3.15 18.08
C SER A 205 20.43 3.71 17.22
N LEU A 206 21.06 2.88 16.38
CA LEU A 206 22.09 3.30 15.44
C LEU A 206 21.58 4.35 14.45
N ASN A 207 20.35 4.19 13.94
CA ASN A 207 19.73 5.17 13.06
C ASN A 207 19.53 6.53 13.75
N ALA A 208 19.14 6.53 15.03
CA ALA A 208 18.99 7.77 15.80
C ALA A 208 20.33 8.48 16.04
N GLU A 209 21.41 7.73 16.21
CA GLU A 209 22.77 8.26 16.38
C GLU A 209 23.34 8.84 15.08
N LEU A 210 23.20 8.12 13.96
CA LEU A 210 23.75 8.52 12.66
C LEU A 210 22.92 9.61 11.97
N HIS A 211 21.61 9.65 12.22
CA HIS A 211 20.67 10.60 11.60
C HIS A 211 19.82 11.33 12.64
N PRO A 212 20.45 12.15 13.51
CA PRO A 212 19.73 12.90 14.52
C PRO A 212 18.67 13.80 13.86
N PRO A 213 17.50 13.99 14.50
CA PRO A 213 16.51 14.92 13.98
C PRO A 213 17.11 16.33 13.89
N MET A 214 16.96 16.98 12.75
CA MET A 214 17.28 18.40 12.63
C MET A 214 16.43 19.18 13.65
N PRO A 215 16.98 20.19 14.33
CA PRO A 215 16.22 20.99 15.28
C PRO A 215 15.14 21.77 14.52
N ASP A 216 13.91 21.27 14.58
CA ASP A 216 12.71 22.01 14.21
C ASP A 216 11.92 22.27 15.50
N ASN A 217 11.37 23.48 15.63
CA ASN A 217 10.85 24.02 16.89
C ASN A 217 9.71 23.18 17.51
N SER A 218 10.05 22.18 18.33
CA SER A 218 9.18 21.63 19.38
C SER A 218 9.98 20.77 20.37
N ASP A 219 10.08 21.29 21.60
CA ASP A 219 10.54 20.73 22.89
C ASP A 219 11.94 20.08 23.03
N PRO A 220 12.77 20.54 23.99
CA PRO A 220 14.07 19.96 24.30
C PRO A 220 13.97 18.98 25.48
N THR A 221 14.00 17.67 25.23
CA THR A 221 14.31 16.60 26.22
C THR A 221 14.60 15.31 25.43
N ASN A 222 15.57 14.43 25.67
CA ASN A 222 16.67 14.23 26.63
C ASN A 222 17.77 13.45 25.86
N PRO A 223 19.07 13.63 26.13
CA PRO A 223 20.10 12.78 25.55
C PRO A 223 20.07 11.42 26.24
N THR A 224 19.55 10.38 25.59
CA THR A 224 19.74 9.00 26.06
C THR A 224 20.96 8.42 25.37
N SER A 225 22.12 8.59 26.01
CA SER A 225 23.29 7.77 25.70
C SER A 225 23.09 6.42 26.40
N ALA A 226 22.93 5.37 25.61
CA ALA A 226 22.92 4.00 26.12
C ALA A 226 23.90 3.17 25.30
N ASN A 227 25.15 3.15 25.76
CA ASN A 227 26.10 2.09 25.43
C ASN A 227 25.45 0.75 25.80
N THR A 228 25.26 -0.13 24.82
CA THR A 228 24.89 -1.53 25.06
C THR A 228 25.88 -2.45 24.37
N SER A 229 27.11 -2.46 24.88
CA SER A 229 27.95 -3.64 24.81
C SER A 229 27.32 -4.74 25.66
N THR A 230 26.67 -5.71 25.02
CA THR A 230 26.28 -6.96 25.70
C THR A 230 26.91 -8.14 24.99
N SER A 231 28.09 -8.51 25.47
CA SER A 231 28.64 -9.85 25.30
C SER A 231 27.64 -10.86 25.86
N SER A 232 27.11 -11.71 24.99
CA SER A 232 26.49 -12.97 25.39
C SER A 232 26.78 -14.01 24.34
N GLU A 233 27.69 -14.93 24.68
CA GLU A 233 27.98 -16.16 23.96
C GLU A 233 26.68 -16.92 23.70
N ARG A 234 26.28 -17.04 22.43
CA ARG A 234 25.53 -18.18 21.86
C ARG A 234 25.14 -18.02 20.39
N TYR A 235 25.23 -16.83 19.81
CA TYR A 235 24.87 -16.61 18.42
C TYR A 235 26.03 -16.01 17.64
N TYR A 236 26.45 -16.70 16.58
CA TYR A 236 27.39 -16.16 15.61
C TYR A 236 26.62 -15.28 14.63
N ILE A 237 26.95 -13.99 14.58
CA ILE A 237 26.50 -13.07 13.54
C ILE A 237 27.73 -12.74 12.70
N PRO A 238 27.75 -13.06 11.40
CA PRO A 238 28.90 -12.74 10.55
C PRO A 238 29.22 -11.24 10.61
N LEU A 239 30.49 -10.90 10.82
CA LEU A 239 30.93 -9.50 10.91
C LEU A 239 30.53 -8.71 9.66
N GLN A 240 30.70 -9.32 8.49
CA GLN A 240 30.31 -8.74 7.20
C GLN A 240 28.82 -8.37 7.14
N LEU A 241 27.94 -9.17 7.76
CA LEU A 241 26.51 -8.85 7.83
C LEU A 241 26.24 -7.61 8.68
N LEU A 242 26.97 -7.45 9.80
CA LEU A 242 26.88 -6.26 10.65
C LEU A 242 27.41 -5.01 9.93
N GLU A 243 28.55 -5.13 9.24
CA GLU A 243 29.14 -4.06 8.44
C GLU A 243 28.20 -3.60 7.31
N ASP A 244 27.59 -4.56 6.60
CA ASP A 244 26.61 -4.29 5.55
C ASP A 244 25.38 -3.53 6.07
N MET A 245 24.87 -3.93 7.25
CA MET A 245 23.74 -3.24 7.89
C MET A 245 24.13 -1.83 8.37
N TYR A 246 25.32 -1.68 8.94
CA TYR A 246 25.85 -0.38 9.36
C TYR A 246 25.99 0.58 8.18
N GLU A 247 26.66 0.16 7.10
CA GLU A 247 26.85 0.98 5.90
C GLU A 247 25.51 1.32 5.23
N SER A 248 24.55 0.39 5.23
CA SER A 248 23.20 0.63 4.74
C SER A 248 22.47 1.73 5.52
N ILE A 249 22.51 1.70 6.86
CA ILE A 249 21.90 2.73 7.70
C ILE A 249 22.64 4.06 7.56
N ARG A 250 23.98 4.03 7.55
CA ARG A 250 24.79 5.23 7.38
C ARG A 250 24.48 5.96 6.07
N LYS A 251 24.27 5.22 4.98
CA LYS A 251 23.94 5.78 3.66
C LYS A 251 22.49 6.23 3.54
N GLU A 252 21.54 5.48 4.09
CA GLU A 252 20.10 5.78 3.97
C GLU A 252 19.42 5.70 5.34
N LYS A 253 18.83 6.81 5.78
CA LYS A 253 18.07 6.90 7.03
C LYS A 253 16.84 6.00 7.04
N ILE A 254 16.62 5.25 8.12
CA ILE A 254 15.36 4.54 8.37
C ILE A 254 14.29 5.57 8.73
N GLU A 255 13.24 5.63 7.91
CA GLU A 255 12.13 6.56 8.06
C GLU A 255 10.82 5.80 8.33
N VAL A 256 9.99 6.38 9.21
CA VAL A 256 8.62 5.93 9.45
C VAL A 256 7.66 6.59 8.48
N ALA A 257 6.50 5.97 8.23
CA ALA A 257 5.49 6.54 7.36
C ALA A 257 5.09 7.98 7.79
N PRO A 258 5.03 8.96 6.86
CA PRO A 258 4.64 10.33 7.18
C PRO A 258 3.18 10.44 7.63
N ASP A 259 2.86 11.48 8.43
CA ASP A 259 1.48 11.72 8.87
C ASP A 259 0.60 12.18 7.71
N ASN A 260 -0.40 11.37 7.35
CA ASN A 260 -1.49 11.80 6.47
C ASN A 260 -2.47 12.79 7.16
N VAL A 261 -2.32 13.04 8.48
CA VAL A 261 -3.27 13.88 9.25
C VAL A 261 -3.04 15.38 9.01
N SER A 262 -1.80 15.81 8.75
CA SER A 262 -1.49 17.19 8.39
C SER A 262 -1.97 17.58 6.98
N LEU A 263 -2.31 16.59 6.14
CA LEU A 263 -2.95 16.80 4.83
C LEU A 263 -4.47 16.95 4.94
N ILE A 264 -5.13 16.42 5.97
CA ILE A 264 -6.61 16.44 6.05
C ILE A 264 -7.13 17.78 6.60
N LYS A 265 -6.36 18.52 7.41
CA LYS A 265 -6.79 19.82 7.98
C LYS A 265 -6.45 21.06 7.14
N LYS A 266 -5.57 20.96 6.14
CA LYS A 266 -5.25 22.09 5.24
C LYS A 266 -6.01 22.09 3.91
N THR A 267 -6.72 21.01 3.59
CA THR A 267 -7.42 20.86 2.28
C THR A 267 -8.92 21.19 2.35
N GLU A 268 -9.47 21.50 3.53
CA GLU A 268 -10.87 21.97 3.66
C GLU A 268 -11.04 23.49 3.53
N ALA A 269 -9.95 24.23 3.28
CA ALA A 269 -9.99 25.67 3.03
C ALA A 269 -9.39 26.06 1.68
N MET A 270 -9.55 25.24 0.63
CA MET A 270 -9.48 25.72 -0.76
C MET A 270 -10.36 24.81 -1.63
N SER A 271 -11.63 25.18 -1.75
CA SER A 271 -12.48 24.72 -2.85
C SER A 271 -11.89 25.24 -4.16
N SER A 272 -11.18 24.37 -4.89
CA SER A 272 -11.30 24.26 -6.34
C SER A 272 -10.79 22.87 -6.74
N GLN A 273 -11.52 22.23 -7.66
CA GLN A 273 -11.41 20.82 -8.03
C GLN A 273 -9.95 20.35 -8.25
N PRO A 274 -9.56 19.13 -7.83
CA PRO A 274 -8.36 18.52 -8.38
C PRO A 274 -8.66 18.14 -9.84
N LEU A 275 -8.12 18.88 -10.80
CA LEU A 275 -8.03 18.38 -12.17
C LEU A 275 -6.98 17.27 -12.20
N GLU A 276 -7.46 16.05 -12.40
CA GLU A 276 -6.67 14.84 -12.58
C GLU A 276 -5.76 14.98 -13.80
N PHE A 277 -4.56 14.39 -13.72
CA PHE A 277 -3.71 14.13 -14.88
C PHE A 277 -4.59 13.52 -15.99
N PRO A 278 -4.54 14.01 -17.25
CA PRO A 278 -5.43 13.52 -18.29
C PRO A 278 -5.21 12.02 -18.46
N SER A 279 -6.21 11.22 -18.06
CA SER A 279 -6.14 9.76 -18.15
C SER A 279 -6.06 9.27 -19.60
N LYS A 280 -6.35 10.15 -20.56
CA LYS A 280 -6.22 9.97 -22.01
C LYS A 280 -5.88 11.31 -22.66
N LEU A 281 -4.97 11.28 -23.62
CA LEU A 281 -4.68 12.38 -24.56
C LEU A 281 -4.86 11.82 -25.98
N TYR A 282 -5.61 12.52 -26.82
CA TYR A 282 -5.70 12.19 -28.24
C TYR A 282 -4.43 12.65 -28.97
N GLN A 283 -4.17 12.06 -30.14
CA GLN A 283 -2.96 12.32 -30.90
C GLN A 283 -2.81 13.82 -31.23
N ASN A 284 -1.63 14.39 -30.96
CA ASN A 284 -1.30 15.83 -31.09
C ASN A 284 -2.14 16.77 -30.20
N GLU A 285 -2.88 16.24 -29.23
CA GLU A 285 -3.57 17.04 -28.22
C GLU A 285 -2.60 17.46 -27.12
N THR A 286 -2.78 18.68 -26.61
CA THR A 286 -2.06 19.17 -25.43
C THR A 286 -2.96 19.07 -24.22
N SER A 287 -2.42 18.61 -23.10
CA SER A 287 -3.14 18.53 -21.84
C SER A 287 -3.61 19.90 -21.38
N GLY A 288 -4.57 19.91 -20.45
CA GLY A 288 -4.74 21.05 -19.57
C GLY A 288 -3.44 21.36 -18.79
N ILE A 289 -3.40 22.53 -18.18
CA ILE A 289 -2.27 22.94 -17.33
C ILE A 289 -2.21 22.02 -16.12
N ILE A 290 -1.04 21.41 -15.92
CA ILE A 290 -0.73 20.55 -14.78
C ILE A 290 0.11 21.36 -13.81
N THR A 291 -0.39 21.51 -12.59
CA THR A 291 0.29 22.29 -11.54
C THR A 291 0.93 21.33 -10.54
N LEU A 292 2.24 21.44 -10.37
CA LEU A 292 3.00 20.79 -9.30
C LEU A 292 3.14 21.77 -8.14
N THR A 293 2.75 21.34 -6.94
CA THR A 293 2.78 22.19 -5.73
C THR A 293 3.69 21.58 -4.68
N LEU A 294 4.70 22.33 -4.26
CA LEU A 294 5.51 22.04 -3.08
C LEU A 294 4.80 22.53 -1.79
N PRO A 295 5.10 21.92 -0.63
CA PRO A 295 4.56 22.37 0.65
C PRO A 295 4.89 23.83 0.96
N HIS A 296 6.09 24.29 0.58
CA HIS A 296 6.59 25.65 0.72
C HIS A 296 7.46 26.03 -0.49
N PRO A 297 7.57 27.32 -0.85
CA PRO A 297 8.48 27.77 -1.90
C PRO A 297 9.91 27.37 -1.55
N ASN A 298 10.67 26.87 -2.52
CA ASN A 298 12.05 26.46 -2.29
C ASN A 298 12.90 26.73 -3.54
N PRO A 299 13.81 27.72 -3.49
CA PRO A 299 14.62 28.11 -4.64
C PRO A 299 15.70 27.08 -5.02
N TYR A 300 16.01 26.14 -4.12
CA TYR A 300 17.03 25.11 -4.34
C TYR A 300 16.48 23.81 -4.96
N ILE A 301 15.16 23.73 -5.18
CA ILE A 301 14.52 22.58 -5.79
C ILE A 301 14.24 22.90 -7.26
N GLN A 302 14.85 22.09 -8.13
CA GLN A 302 14.49 22.01 -9.54
C GLN A 302 13.89 20.63 -9.79
N ILE A 303 12.90 20.53 -10.66
CA ILE A 303 12.32 19.24 -11.04
C ILE A 303 12.38 19.14 -12.55
N ASN A 304 13.17 18.18 -13.04
CA ASN A 304 13.23 17.85 -14.46
C ASN A 304 12.16 16.80 -14.76
N ILE A 305 11.40 17.02 -15.84
CA ILE A 305 10.33 16.15 -16.30
C ILE A 305 10.78 15.47 -17.59
N HIS A 306 11.03 14.18 -17.49
CA HIS A 306 11.38 13.35 -18.64
C HIS A 306 10.15 12.56 -19.10
N ALA A 307 9.94 12.50 -20.42
CA ALA A 307 8.82 11.79 -20.99
C ALA A 307 9.24 10.98 -22.22
N GLN A 308 8.74 9.74 -22.30
CA GLN A 308 8.95 8.91 -23.49
C GLN A 308 7.85 9.22 -24.51
N GLU A 309 8.23 9.79 -25.66
CA GLU A 309 7.32 10.10 -26.78
C GLU A 309 6.14 11.02 -26.39
N LEU A 310 6.35 11.90 -25.40
CA LEU A 310 5.50 13.04 -25.07
C LEU A 310 6.36 14.30 -25.05
N LYS A 311 5.79 15.43 -25.45
CA LYS A 311 6.47 16.73 -25.33
C LYS A 311 5.99 17.42 -24.06
N VAL A 312 6.90 17.81 -23.18
CA VAL A 312 6.59 18.50 -21.93
C VAL A 312 7.06 19.95 -22.02
N THR A 313 6.22 20.89 -21.60
CA THR A 313 6.53 22.32 -21.65
C THR A 313 6.00 23.07 -20.42
N PRO A 314 6.87 23.70 -19.59
CA PRO A 314 8.32 23.51 -19.52
C PRO A 314 8.69 22.12 -18.96
N ASP A 315 9.83 21.60 -19.37
CA ASP A 315 10.41 20.33 -18.91
C ASP A 315 11.30 20.49 -17.66
N ILE A 316 11.59 21.73 -17.25
CA ILE A 316 12.27 22.06 -15.99
C ILE A 316 11.39 22.99 -15.17
N LEU A 317 11.05 22.58 -13.96
CA LEU A 317 10.25 23.35 -13.01
C LEU A 317 11.10 23.93 -11.90
N THR A 318 10.98 25.23 -11.66
CA THR A 318 11.62 25.93 -10.54
C THR A 318 10.58 26.48 -9.58
N PHE A 319 10.93 26.57 -8.29
CA PHE A 319 10.03 26.98 -7.21
C PHE A 319 10.57 28.20 -6.45
N GLU A 320 11.29 29.06 -7.17
CA GLU A 320 11.97 30.25 -6.62
C GLU A 320 10.96 31.31 -6.16
N ASN A 321 9.97 31.62 -6.99
CA ASN A 321 9.00 32.71 -6.75
C ASN A 321 7.64 32.21 -6.24
N SER A 322 7.40 30.90 -6.27
CA SER A 322 6.13 30.29 -5.91
C SER A 322 6.36 28.85 -5.47
N ASN A 323 5.52 28.35 -4.55
CA ASN A 323 5.48 26.92 -4.25
C ASN A 323 4.76 26.10 -5.34
N GLN A 324 4.34 26.74 -6.43
CA GLN A 324 3.67 26.09 -7.55
C GLN A 324 4.46 26.32 -8.84
N ALA A 325 4.58 25.27 -9.63
CA ALA A 325 5.12 25.31 -10.98
C ALA A 325 4.16 24.59 -11.92
N GLN A 326 4.02 25.09 -13.15
CA GLN A 326 3.01 24.63 -14.10
C GLN A 326 3.68 24.09 -15.36
N PHE A 327 3.12 23.01 -15.91
CA PHE A 327 3.54 22.46 -17.19
C PHE A 327 2.37 21.86 -17.97
N THR A 328 2.62 21.60 -19.25
CA THR A 328 1.70 20.97 -20.17
C THR A 328 2.37 19.79 -20.87
N VAL A 329 1.59 18.81 -21.29
CA VAL A 329 2.06 17.60 -21.96
C VAL A 329 1.32 17.42 -23.27
N THR A 330 2.04 17.34 -24.38
CA THR A 330 1.49 17.11 -25.72
C THR A 330 1.78 15.69 -26.17
N ALA A 331 0.74 14.96 -26.61
CA ALA A 331 0.88 13.59 -27.09
C ALA A 331 1.50 13.53 -28.49
N SER A 332 2.57 12.73 -28.65
CA SER A 332 3.17 12.45 -29.96
C SER A 332 2.32 11.50 -30.80
N LYS A 333 2.77 11.19 -32.03
CA LYS A 333 2.00 10.41 -33.03
C LYS A 333 1.73 8.95 -32.65
N THR A 334 2.34 8.43 -31.59
CA THR A 334 2.30 7.02 -31.21
C THR A 334 1.24 6.73 -30.14
N VAL A 335 0.41 5.71 -30.35
CA VAL A 335 -0.63 5.28 -29.40
C VAL A 335 -0.04 4.26 -28.40
N GLY A 336 -0.36 4.39 -27.11
CA GLY A 336 0.08 3.44 -26.07
C GLY A 336 0.20 4.10 -24.69
N ARG A 337 0.55 3.30 -23.66
CA ARG A 337 0.89 3.84 -22.34
C ARG A 337 2.23 4.58 -22.43
N LYS A 338 2.27 5.82 -21.92
CA LYS A 338 3.47 6.66 -21.89
C LYS A 338 3.85 6.95 -20.45
N LEU A 339 5.15 7.02 -20.18
CA LEU A 339 5.70 7.25 -18.85
C LEU A 339 6.19 8.70 -18.76
N LEU A 340 5.88 9.33 -17.63
CA LEU A 340 6.44 10.61 -17.19
C LEU A 340 7.24 10.35 -15.92
N ILE A 341 8.49 10.79 -15.91
CA ILE A 341 9.43 10.61 -14.81
C ILE A 341 9.81 11.99 -14.31
N PHE A 342 9.76 12.17 -12.99
CA PHE A 342 10.17 13.39 -12.31
C PHE A 342 11.48 13.11 -11.58
N THR A 343 12.52 13.87 -11.87
CA THR A 343 13.80 13.79 -11.19
C THR A 343 14.10 15.12 -10.52
N LYS A 344 14.50 15.06 -9.24
CA LYS A 344 14.93 16.20 -8.44
C LYS A 344 16.35 16.62 -8.80
#